data_AF-A0A4D6MRL9-F1
#
_entry.id   AF-A0A4D6MRL9-F1
#
_cell.length_a   1.000
_cell.length_b   1.000
_cell.length_c   1.000
_cell.angle_alpha   90.00
_cell.angle_beta   90.00
_cell.angle_gamma   90.00
#
_symmetry.space_group_name_H-M   'P 1'
#
loop_
_entity.id
_entity.type
_entity.pdbx_description
1 polymer ?
#
loop_
_entity_poly.entity_id
_entity_poly.type
_entity_poly.pdbx_seq_one_letter_code
_entity_poly.pdbx_strand_id
1 'polypeptide(L)'
;MANAAKGAGQSQAPNLVGPVVDTYRPPVAKRPAPSKMKGVGTDRKRLRALAKTGGVGSSGSRNPDLGGFERAKIQMRKGLALKLSDEEVAVVEAADPGLTMRAMNEYLARDMVLSRRVATLLQEELAAGDKKKLAEEVATLKVQRDREQVAWADEKMNLEAEVKKLKGSVVGLEKKLKAKQVELDGVNTAKDAAVEEAASEVFGLQQAVYNEHVNGFQKALRQVEFLY
;
A
#
# COMPACT_ATOMS: atom_id res chain seq x y z
N MET A 1 -55.05 1.10 -38.85
CA MET A 1 -53.62 0.77 -38.73
C MET A 1 -53.23 0.89 -37.27
N ALA A 2 -52.83 -0.24 -36.67
CA ALA A 2 -52.01 -0.46 -35.47
C ALA A 2 -52.24 0.32 -34.15
N ASN A 3 -52.42 -0.47 -33.08
CA ASN A 3 -52.41 -0.13 -31.65
C ASN A 3 -51.01 0.20 -31.09
N ALA A 4 -50.94 1.01 -30.01
CA ALA A 4 -50.17 0.80 -28.76
C ALA A 4 -50.13 2.13 -27.96
N ALA A 5 -50.84 2.33 -26.85
CA ALA A 5 -50.75 1.74 -25.50
C ALA A 5 -49.59 2.32 -24.62
N LYS A 6 -50.01 2.99 -23.54
CA LYS A 6 -49.23 3.58 -22.44
C LYS A 6 -48.45 2.52 -21.64
N GLY A 7 -47.30 2.90 -21.08
CA GLY A 7 -46.62 2.15 -20.02
C GLY A 7 -45.71 3.05 -19.19
N ALA A 8 -46.22 3.52 -18.05
CA ALA A 8 -45.47 4.25 -17.03
C ALA A 8 -44.47 3.31 -16.35
N GLY A 9 -43.24 3.79 -16.15
CA GLY A 9 -42.19 3.05 -15.45
C GLY A 9 -42.55 2.80 -13.99
N GLN A 10 -42.81 1.55 -13.64
CA GLN A 10 -42.74 1.03 -12.28
C GLN A 10 -41.43 0.26 -12.15
N SER A 11 -40.46 0.80 -11.42
CA SER A 11 -39.32 0.04 -10.92
C SER A 11 -39.79 -0.83 -9.76
N GLN A 12 -40.08 -2.10 -10.04
CA GLN A 12 -40.42 -3.07 -9.00
C GLN A 12 -39.12 -3.63 -8.42
N ALA A 13 -38.83 -3.30 -7.17
CA ALA A 13 -37.77 -3.97 -6.41
C ALA A 13 -38.09 -5.48 -6.34
N PRO A 14 -37.10 -6.37 -6.52
CA PRO A 14 -37.34 -7.81 -6.40
C PRO A 14 -37.82 -8.14 -4.99
N ASN A 15 -38.94 -8.86 -4.95
CA ASN A 15 -39.64 -9.27 -3.74
C ASN A 15 -38.68 -10.08 -2.84
N LEU A 16 -38.41 -9.59 -1.62
CA LEU A 16 -37.66 -10.32 -0.59
C LEU A 16 -38.54 -11.41 0.03
N VAL A 17 -38.96 -12.37 -0.78
CA VAL A 17 -39.52 -13.62 -0.27
C VAL A 17 -38.33 -14.43 0.22
N GLY A 18 -38.19 -14.52 1.55
CA GLY A 18 -37.19 -15.37 2.17
C GLY A 18 -37.27 -16.80 1.64
N PRO A 19 -36.16 -17.56 1.63
CA PRO A 19 -36.15 -18.91 1.08
C PRO A 19 -37.18 -19.76 1.82
N VAL A 20 -38.10 -20.36 1.06
CA VAL A 20 -39.00 -21.40 1.56
C VAL A 20 -38.12 -22.54 2.04
N VAL A 21 -38.08 -22.73 3.36
CA VAL A 21 -37.39 -23.86 3.99
C VAL A 21 -38.25 -25.09 3.72
N ASP A 22 -37.90 -25.82 2.67
CA ASP A 22 -38.48 -27.13 2.41
C ASP A 22 -37.96 -28.08 3.50
N THR A 23 -38.83 -28.36 4.47
CA THR A 23 -38.52 -29.29 5.56
C THR A 23 -38.57 -30.70 5.00
N TYR A 24 -37.43 -31.15 4.47
CA TYR A 24 -37.26 -32.54 4.09
C TYR A 24 -37.46 -33.44 5.32
N ARG A 25 -38.61 -34.11 5.38
CA ARG A 25 -38.87 -35.22 6.31
C ARG A 25 -38.46 -36.50 5.60
N PRO A 26 -37.36 -37.16 6.00
CA PRO A 26 -36.95 -38.39 5.35
C PRO A 26 -38.03 -39.47 5.54
N PRO A 27 -38.24 -40.35 4.54
CA PRO A 27 -39.08 -41.52 4.70
C PRO A 27 -38.57 -42.39 5.86
N VAL A 28 -39.48 -42.86 6.71
CA VAL A 28 -39.16 -43.77 7.82
C VAL A 28 -38.70 -45.11 7.24
N ALA A 29 -37.40 -45.26 7.06
CA ALA A 29 -36.79 -46.54 6.77
C ALA A 29 -36.97 -47.46 7.99
N LYS A 30 -37.46 -48.68 7.76
CA LYS A 30 -37.53 -49.72 8.80
C LYS A 30 -36.13 -49.96 9.34
N ARG A 31 -35.99 -49.78 10.65
CA ARG A 31 -34.78 -49.99 11.44
C ARG A 31 -34.23 -51.41 11.18
N PRO A 32 -32.95 -51.59 10.81
CA PRO A 32 -32.34 -52.91 10.81
C PRO A 32 -32.34 -53.47 12.23
N ALA A 33 -32.62 -54.77 12.38
CA ALA A 33 -32.57 -55.45 13.66
C ALA A 33 -31.17 -55.27 14.31
N PRO A 34 -31.09 -55.01 15.62
CA PRO A 34 -29.81 -54.77 16.28
C PRO A 34 -28.96 -56.04 16.24
N SER A 35 -27.87 -56.01 15.49
CA SER A 35 -26.86 -57.06 15.56
C SER A 35 -26.20 -57.00 16.95
N LYS A 36 -26.11 -58.15 17.62
CA LYS A 36 -25.44 -58.28 18.92
C LYS A 36 -23.93 -58.18 18.71
N MET A 37 -23.40 -56.97 18.53
CA MET A 37 -21.98 -56.74 18.63
C MET A 37 -21.56 -56.86 20.11
N LYS A 38 -20.86 -57.96 20.39
CA LYS A 38 -20.16 -58.22 21.65
C LYS A 38 -19.05 -57.16 21.79
N GLY A 39 -19.23 -56.16 22.66
CA GLY A 39 -18.18 -55.19 22.98
C GLY A 39 -18.57 -53.71 23.10
N VAL A 40 -19.83 -53.32 22.90
CA VAL A 40 -20.26 -51.89 22.92
C VAL A 40 -21.02 -51.53 24.22
N GLY A 41 -20.57 -52.07 25.36
CA GLY A 41 -21.20 -51.82 26.66
C GLY A 41 -20.70 -50.54 27.33
N THR A 42 -19.39 -50.30 27.24
CA THR A 42 -18.70 -49.26 28.00
C THR A 42 -18.96 -47.87 27.44
N ASP A 43 -18.79 -47.70 26.12
CA ASP A 43 -18.98 -46.39 25.47
C ASP A 43 -20.44 -45.96 25.41
N ARG A 44 -21.36 -46.91 25.26
CA ARG A 44 -22.80 -46.59 25.28
C ARG A 44 -23.28 -46.19 26.67
N LYS A 45 -22.69 -46.75 27.74
CA LYS A 45 -22.91 -46.29 29.13
C LYS A 45 -22.29 -44.91 29.35
N ARG A 46 -21.06 -44.68 28.85
CA ARG A 46 -20.36 -43.39 28.94
C ARG A 46 -21.11 -42.27 28.21
N LEU A 47 -21.57 -42.51 26.98
CA LEU A 47 -22.35 -41.55 26.20
C LEU A 47 -23.71 -41.25 26.86
N ARG A 48 -24.37 -42.27 27.46
CA ARG A 48 -25.61 -42.06 28.20
C ARG A 48 -25.39 -41.34 29.53
N ALA A 49 -24.25 -41.54 30.18
CA ALA A 49 -23.87 -40.79 31.38
C ALA A 49 -23.58 -39.33 31.01
N LEU A 50 -22.76 -39.05 29.99
CA LEU A 50 -22.45 -37.70 29.51
C LEU A 50 -23.69 -36.90 29.11
N ALA A 51 -24.65 -37.54 28.45
CA ALA A 51 -25.90 -36.89 28.05
C ALA A 51 -26.82 -36.58 29.24
N LYS A 52 -26.71 -37.33 30.35
CA LYS A 52 -27.49 -37.09 31.57
C LYS A 52 -26.83 -36.10 32.54
N THR A 53 -25.51 -35.99 32.54
CA THR A 53 -24.74 -35.06 33.38
C THR A 53 -24.37 -33.77 32.66
N GLY A 54 -24.97 -33.48 31.50
CA GLY A 54 -24.72 -32.25 30.76
C GLY A 54 -23.23 -32.03 30.47
N GLY A 55 -22.51 -33.07 30.00
CA GLY A 55 -21.18 -32.90 29.39
C GLY A 55 -20.09 -32.22 30.23
N VAL A 56 -20.22 -32.06 31.55
CA VAL A 56 -19.14 -31.52 32.39
C VAL A 56 -18.33 -32.68 32.96
N GLY A 57 -17.24 -33.01 32.27
CA GLY A 57 -16.15 -33.73 32.90
C GLY A 57 -15.58 -32.86 34.02
N SER A 58 -15.71 -33.30 35.27
CA SER A 58 -14.98 -32.75 36.41
C SER A 58 -13.49 -33.07 36.24
N SER A 59 -12.83 -32.38 35.32
CA SER A 59 -11.38 -32.26 35.33
C SER A 59 -11.07 -31.30 36.48
N GLY A 60 -10.52 -31.84 37.56
CA GLY A 60 -10.02 -31.08 38.69
C GLY A 60 -8.80 -30.25 38.33
N SER A 61 -8.98 -29.26 37.45
CA SER A 61 -8.11 -28.11 37.33
C SER A 61 -8.85 -26.95 37.95
N ARG A 62 -8.25 -26.35 38.98
CA ARG A 62 -8.59 -25.01 39.48
C ARG A 62 -8.97 -24.16 38.27
N ASN A 63 -10.11 -23.47 38.32
CA ASN A 63 -10.37 -22.37 37.40
C ASN A 63 -9.05 -21.59 37.32
N PRO A 64 -8.43 -21.41 36.13
CA PRO A 64 -7.45 -20.35 36.05
C PRO A 64 -8.25 -19.13 36.42
N ASP A 65 -7.95 -18.59 37.59
CA ASP A 65 -8.42 -17.29 37.99
C ASP A 65 -8.13 -16.41 36.78
N LEU A 66 -9.17 -15.94 36.08
CA LEU A 66 -9.02 -14.96 35.00
C LEU A 66 -8.72 -13.60 35.65
N GLY A 67 -7.96 -13.61 36.73
CA GLY A 67 -7.38 -12.47 37.40
C GLY A 67 -6.65 -11.67 36.34
N GLY A 68 -6.89 -10.36 36.39
CA GLY A 68 -6.70 -9.39 35.33
C GLY A 68 -5.53 -9.68 34.41
N PHE A 69 -5.73 -9.43 33.11
CA PHE A 69 -4.72 -9.61 32.07
C PHE A 69 -3.55 -8.67 32.36
N GLU A 70 -2.66 -9.10 33.26
CA GLU A 70 -1.52 -8.33 33.70
C GLU A 70 -0.48 -8.34 32.56
N ARG A 71 -0.68 -7.37 31.67
CA ARG A 71 0.17 -6.90 30.57
C ARG A 71 0.88 -8.01 29.77
N ALA A 72 0.11 -8.53 28.81
CA ALA A 72 0.54 -8.95 27.47
C ALA A 72 1.48 -10.16 27.35
N LYS A 73 1.14 -11.29 28.01
CA LYS A 73 1.64 -12.59 27.56
C LYS A 73 0.59 -13.70 27.75
N ILE A 74 -0.30 -13.85 26.79
CA ILE A 74 -1.21 -15.01 26.75
C ILE A 74 -0.40 -16.20 26.20
N GLN A 75 0.00 -17.11 27.10
CA GLN A 75 0.68 -18.34 26.73
C GLN A 75 -0.37 -19.43 26.51
N MET A 76 -0.67 -19.72 25.23
CA MET A 76 -1.64 -20.76 24.89
C MET A 76 -1.01 -22.16 25.07
N ARG A 77 -0.30 -22.65 24.03
CA ARG A 77 0.45 -23.92 24.04
C ARG A 77 1.91 -23.62 24.34
N LYS A 78 2.67 -24.60 24.87
CA LYS A 78 4.12 -24.44 25.04
C LYS A 78 4.74 -24.01 23.70
N GLY A 79 5.26 -22.78 23.64
CA GLY A 79 5.96 -22.23 22.46
C GLY A 79 5.25 -21.10 21.70
N LEU A 80 3.97 -20.78 21.97
CA LEU A 80 3.29 -19.64 21.33
C LEU A 80 2.99 -18.54 22.36
N ALA A 81 3.69 -17.41 22.26
CA ALA A 81 3.44 -16.21 23.06
C ALA A 81 2.86 -15.12 22.15
N LEU A 82 1.63 -14.70 22.42
CA LEU A 82 1.00 -13.57 21.75
C LEU A 82 1.20 -12.33 22.60
N LYS A 83 1.74 -11.27 21.98
CA LYS A 83 1.82 -9.93 22.57
C LYS A 83 0.65 -9.14 22.00
N LEU A 84 -0.23 -8.68 22.88
CA LEU A 84 -1.36 -7.82 22.53
C LEU A 84 -0.97 -6.36 22.84
N SER A 85 -1.47 -5.41 22.05
CA SER A 85 -1.39 -3.98 22.39
C SER A 85 -2.37 -3.64 23.53
N ASP A 86 -2.19 -2.49 24.16
CA ASP A 86 -3.06 -2.05 25.25
C ASP A 86 -4.53 -1.89 24.79
N GLU A 87 -4.75 -1.47 23.55
CA GLU A 87 -6.07 -1.38 22.93
C GLU A 87 -6.71 -2.77 22.72
N GLU A 88 -5.92 -3.75 22.26
CA GLU A 88 -6.39 -5.12 22.06
C GLU A 88 -6.75 -5.80 23.39
N VAL A 89 -5.99 -5.53 24.46
CA VAL A 89 -6.30 -5.99 25.81
C VAL A 89 -7.63 -5.40 26.28
N ALA A 90 -7.85 -4.10 26.10
CA ALA A 90 -9.10 -3.45 26.49
C ALA A 90 -10.33 -4.04 25.77
N VAL A 91 -10.20 -4.39 24.48
CA VAL A 91 -11.28 -5.03 23.71
C VAL A 91 -11.56 -6.45 24.23
N VAL A 92 -10.53 -7.23 24.53
CA VAL A 92 -10.69 -8.60 25.04
C VAL A 92 -11.32 -8.60 26.43
N GLU A 93 -10.92 -7.68 27.31
CA GLU A 93 -11.49 -7.55 28.66
C GLU A 93 -12.95 -7.10 28.65
N ALA A 94 -13.34 -6.24 27.70
CA ALA A 94 -14.72 -5.78 27.56
C ALA A 94 -15.66 -6.82 26.91
N ALA A 95 -15.13 -7.81 26.20
CA ALA A 95 -15.92 -8.78 25.45
C ALA A 95 -16.44 -9.92 26.33
N ASP A 96 -17.74 -10.24 26.23
CA ASP A 96 -18.30 -11.43 26.87
C ASP A 96 -17.73 -12.71 26.22
N PRO A 97 -17.00 -13.56 26.95
CA PRO A 97 -16.39 -14.77 26.37
C PRO A 97 -17.43 -15.72 25.78
N GLY A 98 -18.61 -15.83 26.41
CA GLY A 98 -19.68 -16.73 25.96
C GLY A 98 -20.32 -16.29 24.64
N LEU A 99 -20.52 -14.98 24.45
CA LEU A 99 -21.00 -14.40 23.20
C LEU A 99 -19.93 -14.47 22.11
N THR A 100 -18.69 -14.12 22.44
CA THR A 100 -17.56 -14.14 21.50
C THR A 100 -17.36 -15.55 20.92
N MET A 101 -17.35 -16.57 21.78
CA MET A 101 -17.21 -17.96 21.33
C MET A 101 -18.37 -18.41 20.44
N ARG A 102 -19.61 -17.97 20.73
CA ARG A 102 -20.77 -18.28 19.88
C ARG A 102 -20.67 -17.61 18.51
N ALA A 103 -20.31 -16.33 18.48
CA ALA A 103 -20.14 -15.57 17.24
C ALA A 103 -19.01 -16.16 16.37
N MET A 104 -17.88 -16.52 16.97
CA MET A 104 -16.78 -17.17 16.25
C MET A 104 -17.19 -18.53 15.68
N ASN A 105 -17.88 -19.36 16.46
CA ASN A 105 -18.35 -20.66 15.98
C ASN A 105 -19.35 -20.52 14.83
N GLU A 106 -20.26 -19.54 14.90
CA GLU A 106 -21.21 -19.26 13.84
C GLU A 106 -20.52 -18.75 12.58
N TYR A 107 -19.56 -17.83 12.72
CA TYR A 107 -18.73 -17.35 11.63
C TYR A 107 -18.02 -18.50 10.91
N LEU A 108 -17.32 -19.36 11.67
CA LEU A 108 -16.60 -20.51 11.13
C LEU A 108 -17.55 -21.52 10.45
N ALA A 109 -18.73 -21.76 11.03
CA ALA A 109 -19.72 -22.65 10.42
C ALA A 109 -20.26 -22.09 9.09
N ARG A 110 -20.56 -20.79 9.04
CA ARG A 110 -21.03 -20.11 7.82
C ARG A 110 -19.93 -20.08 6.76
N ASP A 111 -18.71 -19.76 7.15
CA ASP A 111 -17.54 -19.74 6.27
C ASP A 111 -17.30 -21.11 5.63
N MET A 112 -17.39 -22.20 6.41
CA MET A 112 -17.26 -23.56 5.88
C MET A 112 -18.35 -23.88 4.84
N VAL A 113 -19.60 -23.51 5.10
CA VAL A 113 -20.72 -23.77 4.17
C VAL A 113 -20.55 -22.96 2.88
N LEU A 114 -20.20 -21.68 2.99
CA LEU A 114 -19.96 -20.81 1.84
C LEU A 114 -18.75 -21.30 1.04
N SER A 115 -17.64 -21.65 1.69
CA SER A 115 -16.45 -22.20 1.06
C SER A 115 -16.76 -23.46 0.26
N ARG A 116 -17.57 -24.38 0.81
CA ARG A 116 -18.01 -25.58 0.06
C ARG A 116 -18.85 -25.22 -1.16
N ARG A 117 -19.79 -24.27 -1.03
CA ARG A 117 -20.63 -23.83 -2.16
C ARG A 117 -19.81 -23.17 -3.27
N VAL A 118 -18.85 -22.32 -2.90
CA VAL A 118 -17.95 -21.68 -3.87
C VAL A 118 -17.09 -22.74 -4.57
N ALA A 119 -16.55 -23.70 -3.82
CA ALA A 119 -15.77 -24.79 -4.41
C ALA A 119 -16.60 -25.65 -5.37
N THR A 120 -17.86 -25.98 -5.03
CA THR A 120 -18.75 -26.72 -5.94
C THR A 120 -19.08 -25.92 -7.19
N LEU A 121 -19.40 -24.63 -7.06
CA LEU A 121 -19.66 -23.77 -8.22
C LEU A 121 -18.44 -23.68 -9.15
N LEU A 122 -17.24 -23.48 -8.60
CA LEU A 122 -16.01 -23.48 -9.38
C LEU A 122 -15.78 -24.82 -10.07
N GLN A 123 -16.05 -25.93 -9.40
CA GLN A 123 -15.89 -27.26 -9.97
C GLN A 123 -16.92 -27.54 -11.08
N GLU A 124 -18.15 -27.05 -10.92
CA GLU A 124 -19.22 -27.10 -11.92
C GLU A 124 -18.88 -26.25 -13.14
N GLU A 125 -18.38 -25.03 -12.97
CA GLU A 125 -17.89 -24.17 -14.06
C GLU A 125 -16.72 -24.81 -14.80
N LEU A 126 -15.76 -25.41 -14.08
CA LEU A 126 -14.65 -26.15 -14.70
C LEU A 126 -15.12 -27.43 -15.41
N ALA A 127 -16.23 -28.03 -14.98
CA ALA A 127 -16.80 -29.23 -15.59
C ALA A 127 -17.69 -28.90 -16.80
N ALA A 128 -18.45 -27.80 -16.75
CA ALA A 128 -19.35 -27.30 -17.78
C ALA A 128 -18.59 -26.54 -18.88
N GLY A 129 -17.48 -25.89 -18.53
CA GLY A 129 -16.62 -25.19 -19.48
C GLY A 129 -15.89 -26.14 -20.42
N ASP A 130 -15.65 -25.69 -21.65
CA ASP A 130 -14.78 -26.38 -22.60
C ASP A 130 -13.33 -26.36 -22.08
N LYS A 131 -12.95 -27.39 -21.31
CA LYS A 131 -11.59 -27.55 -20.75
C LYS A 131 -10.50 -27.40 -21.80
N LYS A 132 -10.80 -27.75 -23.06
CA LYS A 132 -9.92 -27.57 -24.22
C LYS A 132 -9.69 -26.08 -24.55
N LYS A 133 -10.74 -25.25 -24.56
CA LYS A 133 -10.62 -23.81 -24.79
C LYS A 133 -9.82 -23.14 -23.67
N LEU A 134 -10.08 -23.49 -22.42
CA LEU A 134 -9.30 -22.99 -21.28
C LEU A 134 -7.81 -23.39 -21.37
N ALA A 135 -7.51 -24.63 -21.77
CA ALA A 135 -6.14 -25.07 -21.97
C ALA A 135 -5.43 -24.31 -23.12
N GLU A 136 -6.15 -24.02 -24.21
CA GLU A 136 -5.65 -23.22 -25.34
C GLU A 136 -5.43 -21.75 -24.94
N GLU A 137 -6.34 -21.14 -24.18
CA GLU A 137 -6.18 -19.78 -23.63
C GLU A 137 -5.01 -19.69 -22.66
N VAL A 138 -4.86 -20.66 -21.75
CA VAL A 138 -3.70 -20.69 -20.84
C VAL A 138 -2.39 -20.87 -21.61
N ALA A 139 -2.38 -21.69 -22.66
CA ALA A 139 -1.20 -21.87 -23.51
C ALA A 139 -0.85 -20.58 -24.28
N THR A 140 -1.83 -19.90 -24.85
CA THR A 140 -1.64 -18.64 -25.58
C THR A 140 -1.17 -17.51 -24.66
N LEU A 141 -1.80 -17.34 -23.49
CA LEU A 141 -1.38 -16.36 -22.48
C LEU A 141 0.02 -16.64 -21.96
N LYS A 142 0.41 -17.92 -21.80
CA LYS A 142 1.77 -18.27 -21.40
C LYS A 142 2.79 -17.85 -22.45
N VAL A 143 2.53 -18.13 -23.73
CA VAL A 143 3.37 -17.68 -24.85
C VAL A 143 3.45 -16.15 -24.89
N GLN A 144 2.34 -15.45 -24.66
CA GLN A 144 2.33 -13.99 -24.60
C GLN A 144 3.17 -13.46 -23.45
N ARG A 145 3.02 -14.00 -22.23
CA ARG A 145 3.82 -13.62 -21.07
C ARG A 145 5.31 -13.83 -21.32
N ASP A 146 5.69 -14.94 -21.94
CA ASP A 146 7.09 -15.23 -22.25
C ASP A 146 7.65 -14.20 -23.26
N ARG A 147 6.87 -13.78 -24.27
CA ARG A 147 7.26 -12.74 -25.24
C ARG A 147 7.40 -11.37 -24.58
N GLU A 148 6.42 -10.97 -23.77
CA GLU A 148 6.44 -9.69 -23.05
C GLU A 148 7.61 -9.62 -22.07
N GLN A 149 7.94 -10.75 -21.42
CA GLN A 149 9.08 -10.84 -20.52
C GLN A 149 10.42 -10.60 -21.25
N VAL A 150 10.57 -11.14 -22.47
CA VAL A 150 11.76 -10.89 -23.30
C VAL A 150 11.80 -9.44 -23.77
N ALA A 151 10.69 -8.92 -24.32
CA ALA A 151 10.61 -7.54 -24.79
C ALA A 151 10.91 -6.53 -23.67
N TRP A 152 10.41 -6.78 -22.46
CA TRP A 152 10.68 -5.96 -21.29
C TRP A 152 12.16 -6.00 -20.88
N ALA A 153 12.82 -7.17 -20.98
CA ALA A 153 14.24 -7.29 -20.69
C ALA A 153 15.10 -6.50 -21.70
N ASP A 154 14.76 -6.57 -22.98
CA ASP A 154 15.43 -5.82 -24.05
C ASP A 154 15.26 -4.30 -23.87
N GLU A 155 14.02 -3.85 -23.61
CA GLU A 155 13.72 -2.44 -23.39
C GLU A 155 14.43 -1.90 -22.12
N LYS A 156 14.45 -2.69 -21.04
CA LYS A 156 15.20 -2.37 -19.83
C LYS A 156 16.69 -2.19 -20.13
N MET A 157 17.31 -3.09 -20.90
CA MET A 157 18.72 -2.98 -21.27
C MET A 157 18.99 -1.72 -22.10
N ASN A 158 18.10 -1.39 -23.05
CA ASN A 158 18.22 -0.21 -23.88
C ASN A 158 18.12 1.09 -23.05
N LEU A 159 17.14 1.16 -22.15
CA LEU A 159 16.98 2.30 -21.23
C LEU A 159 18.18 2.45 -20.29
N GLU A 160 18.72 1.35 -19.77
CA GLU A 160 19.94 1.39 -18.94
C GLU A 160 21.15 1.94 -19.71
N ALA A 161 21.29 1.59 -20.99
CA ALA A 161 22.35 2.12 -21.86
C ALA A 161 22.16 3.62 -22.12
N GLU A 162 20.93 4.07 -22.39
CA GLU A 162 20.63 5.48 -22.61
C GLU A 162 20.87 6.32 -21.35
N VAL A 163 20.48 5.82 -20.17
CA VAL A 163 20.79 6.48 -18.88
C VAL A 163 22.29 6.64 -18.67
N LYS A 164 23.11 5.64 -19.00
CA LYS A 164 24.58 5.75 -18.90
C LYS A 164 25.13 6.81 -19.85
N LYS A 165 24.64 6.86 -21.09
CA LYS A 165 25.04 7.87 -22.09
C LYS A 165 24.66 9.29 -21.65
N LEU A 166 23.43 9.48 -21.18
CA LEU A 166 22.94 10.77 -20.71
C LEU A 166 23.70 11.25 -19.48
N LYS A 167 23.96 10.36 -18.51
CA LYS A 167 24.83 10.69 -17.36
C LYS A 167 26.20 11.19 -17.79
N GLY A 168 26.85 10.50 -18.74
CA GLY A 168 28.13 10.94 -19.29
C GLY A 168 28.06 12.32 -19.95
N SER A 169 26.98 12.57 -20.71
CA SER A 169 26.76 13.85 -21.39
C SER A 169 26.53 15.00 -20.41
N VAL A 170 25.72 14.77 -19.36
CA VAL A 170 25.44 15.75 -18.30
C VAL A 170 26.72 16.15 -17.58
N VAL A 171 27.55 15.18 -17.16
CA VAL A 171 28.84 15.48 -16.50
C VAL A 171 29.76 16.29 -17.43
N GLY A 172 29.76 15.98 -18.73
CA GLY A 172 30.52 16.75 -19.73
C GLY A 172 30.05 18.19 -19.85
N LEU A 173 28.72 18.41 -19.89
CA LEU A 173 28.13 19.76 -19.94
C LEU A 173 28.35 20.53 -18.63
N GLU A 174 28.23 19.89 -17.48
CA GLU A 174 28.52 20.51 -16.17
C GLU A 174 29.95 21.03 -16.08
N LYS A 175 30.94 20.27 -16.58
CA LYS A 175 32.34 20.71 -16.63
C LYS A 175 32.50 21.94 -17.53
N LYS A 176 31.89 21.93 -18.71
CA LYS A 176 31.91 23.08 -19.63
C LYS A 176 31.24 24.31 -19.04
N LEU A 177 30.11 24.13 -18.35
CA LEU A 177 29.40 25.20 -17.68
C LEU A 177 30.26 25.84 -16.58
N LYS A 178 30.91 25.03 -15.73
CA LYS A 178 31.82 25.53 -14.69
C LYS A 178 33.02 26.28 -15.27
N ALA A 179 33.61 25.80 -16.37
CA ALA A 179 34.69 26.50 -17.06
C ALA A 179 34.23 27.87 -17.59
N LYS A 180 33.03 27.93 -18.19
CA LYS A 180 32.45 29.20 -18.66
C LYS A 180 32.09 30.16 -17.53
N GLN A 181 31.68 29.65 -16.37
CA GLN A 181 31.47 30.48 -15.19
C GLN A 181 32.78 31.14 -14.74
N VAL A 182 33.88 30.37 -14.66
CA VAL A 182 35.19 30.91 -14.26
C VAL A 182 35.72 31.94 -15.26
N GLU A 183 35.57 31.69 -16.57
CA GLU A 183 35.94 32.68 -17.61
C GLU A 183 35.15 33.98 -17.45
N LEU A 184 33.84 33.88 -17.21
CA LEU A 184 32.96 35.04 -17.07
C LEU A 184 33.26 35.84 -15.79
N ASP A 185 33.52 35.14 -14.67
CA ASP A 185 33.94 35.77 -13.42
C ASP A 185 35.27 36.53 -13.61
N GLY A 186 36.23 35.95 -14.34
CA GLY A 186 37.50 36.61 -14.67
C GLY A 186 37.34 37.84 -15.58
N VAL A 187 36.42 37.81 -16.54
CA VAL A 187 36.11 38.98 -17.38
C VAL A 187 35.47 40.09 -16.55
N ASN A 188 34.58 39.74 -15.63
CA ASN A 188 33.94 40.72 -14.75
C ASN A 188 34.97 41.40 -13.82
N THR A 189 35.87 40.63 -13.19
CA THR A 189 36.91 41.24 -12.33
C THR A 189 37.86 42.14 -13.12
N ALA A 190 38.24 41.76 -14.35
CA ALA A 190 39.06 42.61 -15.21
C ALA A 190 38.33 43.90 -15.61
N LYS A 191 37.02 43.81 -15.91
CA LYS A 191 36.19 44.97 -16.23
C LYS A 191 36.09 45.91 -15.02
N ASP A 192 35.86 45.39 -13.83
CA ASP A 192 35.77 46.18 -12.61
C ASP A 192 37.10 46.91 -12.31
N ALA A 193 38.23 46.20 -12.45
CA ALA A 193 39.56 46.80 -12.31
C ALA A 193 39.81 47.93 -13.33
N ALA A 194 39.44 47.72 -14.60
CA ALA A 194 39.59 48.73 -15.63
C ALA A 194 38.70 49.97 -15.39
N VAL A 195 37.50 49.78 -14.84
CA VAL A 195 36.61 50.89 -14.45
C VAL A 195 37.22 51.70 -13.30
N GLU A 196 37.82 51.03 -12.31
CA GLU A 196 38.44 51.70 -11.17
C GLU A 196 39.74 52.44 -11.54
N GLU A 197 40.54 51.87 -12.44
CA GLU A 197 41.70 52.55 -13.04
C GLU A 197 41.26 53.79 -13.82
N ALA A 198 40.27 53.65 -14.72
CA ALA A 198 39.74 54.78 -15.49
C ALA A 198 39.15 55.88 -14.58
N ALA A 199 38.44 55.51 -13.51
CA ALA A 199 37.93 56.47 -12.53
C ALA A 199 39.06 57.23 -11.81
N SER A 200 40.13 56.52 -11.45
CA SER A 200 41.32 57.10 -10.81
C SER A 200 42.05 58.06 -11.74
N GLU A 201 42.19 57.72 -13.02
CA GLU A 201 42.76 58.61 -14.05
C GLU A 201 41.93 59.87 -14.24
N VAL A 202 40.61 59.73 -14.38
CA VAL A 202 39.68 60.86 -14.52
C VAL A 202 39.78 61.79 -13.31
N PHE A 203 39.82 61.24 -12.10
CA PHE A 203 40.00 62.01 -10.88
C PHE A 203 41.34 62.75 -10.85
N GLY A 204 42.44 62.08 -11.24
CA GLY A 204 43.76 62.69 -11.34
C GLY A 204 43.81 63.85 -12.34
N LEU A 205 43.20 63.69 -13.52
CA LEU A 205 43.08 64.74 -14.52
C LEU A 205 42.25 65.92 -14.03
N GLN A 206 41.11 65.66 -13.38
CA GLN A 206 40.28 66.72 -12.79
C GLN A 206 41.08 67.54 -11.76
N GLN A 207 41.89 66.88 -10.92
CA GLN A 207 42.75 67.55 -9.96
C GLN A 207 43.87 68.37 -10.63
N ALA A 208 44.49 67.85 -11.69
CA ALA A 208 45.51 68.56 -12.44
C ALA A 208 44.96 69.84 -13.10
N VAL A 209 43.82 69.75 -13.78
CA VAL A 209 43.13 70.91 -14.40
C VAL A 209 42.75 71.94 -13.35
N TYR A 210 42.21 71.51 -12.21
CA TYR A 210 41.88 72.41 -11.10
C TYR A 210 43.12 73.16 -10.60
N ASN A 211 44.23 72.45 -10.37
CA ASN A 211 45.47 73.04 -9.90
C ASN A 211 46.05 74.03 -10.92
N GLU A 212 46.01 73.71 -12.22
CA GLU A 212 46.45 74.64 -13.27
C GLU A 212 45.61 75.92 -13.30
N HIS A 213 44.28 75.81 -13.21
CA HIS A 213 43.40 76.98 -13.15
C HIS A 213 43.69 77.86 -11.93
N VAL A 214 43.85 77.27 -10.74
CA VAL A 214 44.19 78.01 -9.51
C VAL A 214 45.54 78.71 -9.67
N ASN A 215 46.55 78.01 -10.19
CA ASN A 215 47.88 78.57 -10.41
C ASN A 215 47.87 79.70 -11.45
N GLY A 216 47.13 79.54 -12.54
CA GLY A 216 46.94 80.56 -13.57
C GLY A 216 46.28 81.81 -13.02
N PHE A 217 45.22 81.66 -12.23
CA PHE A 217 44.54 82.76 -11.56
C PHE A 217 45.47 83.52 -10.59
N GLN A 218 46.22 82.79 -9.75
CA GLN A 218 47.19 83.41 -8.84
C GLN A 218 48.30 84.17 -9.57
N LYS A 219 48.79 83.65 -10.71
CA LYS A 219 49.77 84.36 -11.54
C LYS A 219 49.20 85.67 -12.08
N ALA A 220 47.95 85.66 -12.56
CA ALA A 220 47.30 86.86 -13.06
C ALA A 220 47.13 87.92 -11.95
N LEU A 221 46.73 87.52 -10.74
CA LEU A 221 46.65 88.44 -9.60
C LEU A 221 47.99 89.14 -9.31
N ARG A 222 49.10 88.39 -9.27
CA ARG A 222 50.44 88.98 -9.08
C ARG A 222 50.84 89.95 -10.19
N GLN A 223 50.43 89.67 -11.43
CA GLN A 223 50.69 90.58 -12.55
C GLN A 223 49.91 91.90 -12.38
N VAL A 224 48.66 91.83 -11.90
CA VAL A 224 47.85 93.03 -11.62
C VAL A 224 48.45 93.84 -10.47
N GLU A 225 48.90 93.19 -9.39
CA GLU A 225 49.59 93.86 -8.27
C GLU A 225 50.89 94.55 -8.67
N PHE A 226 51.56 94.09 -9.73
CA PHE A 226 52.80 94.71 -10.22
C PHE A 226 52.54 95.93 -11.13
N LEU A 227 51.34 96.03 -11.72
CA LEU A 227 50.96 97.09 -12.66
C LEU A 227 50.29 98.30 -11.98
N TYR A 228 50.04 98.22 -10.68
CA TYR A 228 49.49 99.27 -9.82
C TYR A 228 50.46 99.62 -8.69
#